data_AF-A0A6S7H588-F1
#
_entry.id   AF-A0A6S7H588-F1
#
_cell.length_a   1.000
_cell.length_b   1.000
_cell.length_c   1.000
_cell.angle_alpha   90.00
_cell.angle_beta   90.00
_cell.angle_gamma   90.00
#
_symmetry.space_group_name_H-M   'P 1'
#
loop_
_entity.id
_entity.type
_entity.pdbx_description
1 polymer ?
#
loop_
_entity_poly.entity_id
_entity_poly.type
_entity_poly.pdbx_seq_one_letter_code
_entity_poly.pdbx_strand_id
1 'polypeptide(L)'
;TGSLGSKLQTHFTSKSLTYHILMPKEVAKKDAVDSLRQYYASLKKEDTPAHSTRVQQVLKEIEDRGTYEMDAKELVFGVKLAWRNAPRCVGRIQWNKIQVFDCRDVFNAQQMFEAICKHIKYGTNKGNQRPGEGLPGVDGQFIKYAGYKQEDGSIIGDPASVEFTEICVGLGWQPKNGRFDVLPLVLQANGEEPEVFEIPEDLILEVNITHPEYKWFGDLDLKWYAIPAVSSLMLNCGGVEFTACPFNGWYMVTEIGARNLGDTYRYNMLPTIAEKMELNTSSNASLWKDRALVELNLAVLYSFKLANVTIADHHSTTESFMKHVSNEERARGCCPADWVWIVPPMSGSTTPVFHLEMLNYNLKPSYDYQEDPWKVYQFTTTKRPKKIIICKQVLLAVKFSAKLMGQAMAKRQKVTVLYATETGKSEHYANLLKELFSYAFNPRVFSMEDYDFSDMEYEELLLVVTSTFGNGDPPENGENFAHDLYELRHPPTSSSSEVQTKFKRTMSTLLMEMNKDGTPKSNNANDDSQPLANLRYHSLQYSVFGLGSNAYPNFCAFARSLDKLLLELGGEAILPFVRKSRLRTGLKMYSRYLR
;
A
#
# COMPACT_ATOMS: atom_id res chain seq x y z
N THR A 1 -14.14 30.53 22.85
CA THR A 1 -14.20 30.03 21.46
C THR A 1 -13.00 29.14 21.20
N GLY A 2 -13.02 27.90 21.70
CA GLY A 2 -11.98 26.93 21.37
C GLY A 2 -12.18 26.46 19.93
N SER A 3 -11.14 26.49 19.10
CA SER A 3 -11.20 25.92 17.75
C SER A 3 -11.62 24.45 17.85
N LEU A 4 -12.75 24.08 17.23
CA LEU A 4 -13.18 22.68 17.14
C LEU A 4 -12.24 21.82 16.29
N GLY A 5 -11.33 22.44 15.53
CA GLY A 5 -10.42 21.75 14.60
C GLY A 5 -9.37 20.87 15.26
N SER A 6 -9.10 21.02 16.56
CA SER A 6 -8.18 20.14 17.30
C SER A 6 -8.88 19.02 18.07
N LYS A 7 -10.22 18.93 18.04
CA LYS A 7 -10.94 17.85 18.71
C LYS A 7 -10.80 16.54 17.93
N LEU A 8 -10.35 15.49 18.64
CA LEU A 8 -10.16 14.15 18.07
C LEU A 8 -11.47 13.60 17.46
N GLN A 9 -12.57 13.74 18.18
CA GLN A 9 -13.92 13.42 17.72
C GLN A 9 -14.85 14.62 18.04
N THR A 10 -15.68 14.98 17.07
CA THR A 10 -16.72 16.02 17.22
C THR A 10 -18.08 15.38 16.95
N HIS A 11 -19.18 15.99 17.39
CA HIS A 11 -20.52 15.55 16.99
C HIS A 11 -20.74 15.58 15.46
N PHE A 12 -19.90 16.30 14.70
CA PHE A 12 -19.92 16.28 13.24
C PHE A 12 -19.20 15.07 12.64
N THR A 13 -18.34 14.39 13.41
CA THR A 13 -17.58 13.21 12.97
C THR A 13 -18.00 11.93 13.69
N SER A 14 -18.85 12.01 14.71
CA SER A 14 -19.37 10.87 15.49
C SER A 14 -20.89 10.87 15.47
N LYS A 15 -21.49 9.77 14.98
CA LYS A 15 -22.93 9.52 15.09
C LYS A 15 -23.24 8.64 16.30
N SER A 16 -24.31 8.98 17.01
CA SER A 16 -24.90 8.06 17.97
C SER A 16 -25.52 6.90 17.20
N LEU A 17 -25.11 5.68 17.56
CA LEU A 17 -25.64 4.45 16.97
C LEU A 17 -27.02 4.19 17.53
N THR A 18 -28.05 4.68 16.85
CA THR A 18 -29.41 4.18 17.05
C THR A 18 -29.65 3.04 16.08
N TYR A 19 -29.36 1.83 16.55
CA TYR A 19 -29.75 0.60 15.85
C TYR A 19 -31.23 0.69 15.43
N HIS A 20 -31.52 0.26 14.19
CA HIS A 20 -32.87 0.19 13.60
C HIS A 20 -33.55 1.51 13.21
N ILE A 21 -32.86 2.66 13.27
CA ILE A 21 -33.41 3.91 12.72
C ILE A 21 -32.78 4.17 11.35
N LEU A 22 -33.60 4.07 10.30
CA LEU A 22 -33.18 4.43 8.94
C LEU A 22 -32.95 5.94 8.83
N MET A 23 -32.05 6.31 7.92
CA MET A 23 -31.87 7.71 7.52
C MET A 23 -33.21 8.31 7.07
N PRO A 24 -33.55 9.56 7.43
CA PRO A 24 -34.77 10.20 6.97
C PRO A 24 -34.87 10.15 5.45
N LYS A 25 -36.02 9.73 4.91
CA LYS A 25 -36.22 9.48 3.47
C LYS A 25 -35.73 10.61 2.58
N GLU A 26 -36.02 11.88 2.95
CA GLU A 26 -35.62 13.04 2.15
C GLU A 26 -34.09 13.22 2.09
N VAL A 27 -33.37 12.88 3.17
CA VAL A 27 -31.90 12.90 3.19
C VAL A 27 -31.36 11.73 2.37
N ALA A 28 -31.91 10.53 2.55
CA ALA A 28 -31.52 9.34 1.80
C ALA A 28 -31.72 9.53 0.28
N LYS A 29 -32.88 10.06 -0.15
CA LYS A 29 -33.16 10.38 -1.56
C LYS A 29 -32.15 11.35 -2.13
N LYS A 30 -31.85 12.44 -1.42
CA LYS A 30 -30.87 13.45 -1.85
C LYS A 30 -29.48 12.84 -2.02
N ASP A 31 -29.00 12.15 -1.00
CA ASP A 31 -27.68 11.51 -1.02
C ASP A 31 -27.58 10.43 -2.12
N ALA A 32 -28.64 9.66 -2.33
CA ALA A 32 -28.71 8.63 -3.37
C ALA A 32 -28.62 9.26 -4.77
N VAL A 33 -29.39 10.31 -5.04
CA VAL A 33 -29.35 11.04 -6.32
C VAL A 33 -27.97 11.65 -6.56
N ASP A 34 -27.39 12.31 -5.56
CA ASP A 34 -26.06 12.91 -5.67
C ASP A 34 -24.97 11.85 -5.90
N SER A 35 -25.07 10.68 -5.25
CA SER A 35 -24.15 9.56 -5.44
C SER A 35 -24.27 8.94 -6.84
N LEU A 36 -25.49 8.71 -7.33
CA LEU A 36 -25.74 8.19 -8.68
C LEU A 36 -25.23 9.17 -9.74
N ARG A 37 -25.46 10.48 -9.56
CA ARG A 37 -24.91 11.50 -10.44
C ARG A 37 -23.39 11.38 -10.52
N GLN A 38 -22.71 11.32 -9.38
CA GLN A 38 -21.24 11.16 -9.33
C GLN A 38 -20.76 9.87 -10.00
N TYR A 39 -21.44 8.76 -9.77
CA TYR A 39 -21.14 7.48 -10.40
C TYR A 39 -21.26 7.53 -11.92
N TYR A 40 -22.40 7.98 -12.44
CA TYR A 40 -22.63 8.07 -13.90
C TYR A 40 -21.76 9.13 -14.58
N ALA A 41 -21.47 10.25 -13.91
CA ALA A 41 -20.51 11.25 -14.39
C ALA A 41 -19.09 10.65 -14.54
N SER A 42 -18.65 9.81 -13.59
CA SER A 42 -17.35 9.13 -13.68
C SER A 42 -17.24 8.19 -14.89
N LEU A 43 -18.37 7.65 -15.35
CA LEU A 43 -18.49 6.80 -16.54
C LEU A 43 -18.72 7.59 -17.83
N LYS A 44 -18.85 8.92 -17.76
CA LYS A 44 -19.31 9.80 -18.86
C LYS A 44 -20.68 9.38 -19.40
N LYS A 45 -21.58 8.98 -18.50
CA LYS A 45 -22.96 8.54 -18.77
C LYS A 45 -24.00 9.30 -17.96
N GLU A 46 -23.63 10.47 -17.43
CA GLU A 46 -24.59 11.40 -16.82
C GLU A 46 -25.69 11.77 -17.84
N ASP A 47 -26.89 12.02 -17.34
CA ASP A 47 -28.11 12.34 -18.11
C ASP A 47 -28.51 11.35 -19.23
N THR A 48 -27.93 10.15 -19.24
CA THR A 48 -28.37 9.07 -20.14
C THR A 48 -29.69 8.45 -19.66
N PRO A 49 -30.47 7.78 -20.54
CA PRO A 49 -31.67 7.06 -20.12
C PRO A 49 -31.40 6.05 -18.99
N ALA A 50 -30.25 5.37 -19.04
CA ALA A 50 -29.85 4.43 -17.98
C ALA A 50 -29.63 5.12 -16.63
N HIS A 51 -29.08 6.34 -16.61
CA HIS A 51 -28.93 7.15 -15.39
C HIS A 51 -30.31 7.52 -14.84
N SER A 52 -31.18 8.09 -15.67
CA SER A 52 -32.52 8.52 -15.26
C SER A 52 -33.38 7.36 -14.76
N THR A 53 -33.33 6.20 -15.43
CA THR A 53 -34.04 4.98 -15.01
C THR A 53 -33.54 4.49 -13.64
N ARG A 54 -32.22 4.45 -13.42
CA ARG A 54 -31.68 4.02 -12.12
C ARG A 54 -32.05 4.99 -11.00
N VAL A 55 -32.01 6.30 -11.25
CA VAL A 55 -32.47 7.32 -10.30
C VAL A 55 -33.95 7.11 -9.94
N GLN A 56 -34.84 6.95 -10.92
CA GLN A 56 -36.26 6.71 -10.67
C GLN A 56 -36.51 5.42 -9.89
N GLN A 57 -35.79 4.35 -10.21
CA GLN A 57 -35.85 3.08 -9.47
C GLN A 57 -35.47 3.29 -7.99
N VAL A 58 -34.32 3.91 -7.73
CA VAL A 58 -33.81 4.13 -6.37
C VAL A 58 -34.73 5.03 -5.56
N LEU A 59 -35.23 6.12 -6.15
CA LEU A 59 -36.19 7.00 -5.48
C LEU A 59 -37.48 6.27 -5.10
N LYS A 60 -37.98 5.39 -5.98
CA LYS A 60 -39.14 4.56 -5.69
C LYS A 60 -38.87 3.55 -4.58
N GLU A 61 -37.72 2.86 -4.60
CA GLU A 61 -37.34 1.92 -3.54
C GLU A 61 -37.24 2.62 -2.17
N ILE A 62 -36.63 3.80 -2.10
CA ILE A 62 -36.56 4.59 -0.85
C ILE A 62 -37.96 5.03 -0.40
N GLU A 63 -38.85 5.39 -1.33
CA GLU A 63 -40.24 5.73 -0.97
C GLU A 63 -40.98 4.51 -0.40
N ASP A 64 -40.87 3.35 -1.05
CA ASP A 64 -41.61 2.16 -0.69
C ASP A 64 -41.06 1.49 0.59
N ARG A 65 -39.73 1.41 0.76
CA ARG A 65 -39.05 0.66 1.82
C ARG A 65 -38.32 1.52 2.86
N GLY A 66 -38.15 2.80 2.60
CA GLY A 66 -37.30 3.70 3.41
C GLY A 66 -35.80 3.62 3.10
N THR A 67 -35.37 2.68 2.26
CA THR A 67 -33.98 2.47 1.82
C THR A 67 -33.96 1.79 0.44
N TYR A 68 -32.79 1.57 -0.16
CA TYR A 68 -32.63 0.87 -1.44
C TYR A 68 -31.41 -0.04 -1.44
N GLU A 69 -31.34 -0.97 -2.40
CA GLU A 69 -30.16 -1.81 -2.60
C GLU A 69 -29.22 -1.19 -3.64
N MET A 70 -27.98 -0.96 -3.21
CA MET A 70 -26.93 -0.43 -4.07
C MET A 70 -26.38 -1.51 -5.01
N ASP A 71 -26.15 -1.19 -6.28
CA ASP A 71 -25.52 -2.13 -7.20
C ASP A 71 -24.06 -2.36 -6.79
N ALA A 72 -23.53 -3.57 -7.01
CA ALA A 72 -22.15 -3.89 -6.62
C ALA A 72 -21.11 -2.92 -7.23
N LYS A 73 -21.35 -2.42 -8.45
CA LYS A 73 -20.46 -1.44 -9.10
C LYS A 73 -20.58 -0.04 -8.49
N GLU A 74 -21.77 0.35 -8.05
CA GLU A 74 -22.02 1.59 -7.32
C GLU A 74 -21.32 1.53 -5.96
N LEU A 75 -21.40 0.38 -5.26
CA LEU A 75 -20.73 0.15 -3.98
C LEU A 75 -19.21 0.24 -4.09
N VAL A 76 -18.61 -0.44 -5.08
CA VAL A 76 -17.16 -0.37 -5.34
C VAL A 76 -16.70 1.06 -5.62
N PHE A 77 -17.49 1.82 -6.39
CA PHE A 77 -17.20 3.23 -6.63
C PHE A 77 -17.32 4.06 -5.35
N GLY A 78 -18.36 3.82 -4.57
CA GLY A 78 -18.65 4.51 -3.33
C GLY A 78 -17.55 4.34 -2.29
N VAL A 79 -17.11 3.09 -2.06
CA VAL A 79 -15.99 2.74 -1.17
C VAL A 79 -14.70 3.49 -1.58
N LYS A 80 -14.32 3.42 -2.86
CA LYS A 80 -13.13 4.11 -3.37
C LYS A 80 -13.21 5.61 -3.14
N LEU A 81 -14.39 6.19 -3.37
CA LEU A 81 -14.61 7.61 -3.22
C LEU A 81 -14.63 8.04 -1.75
N ALA A 82 -15.18 7.23 -0.84
CA ALA A 82 -15.11 7.46 0.60
C ALA A 82 -13.66 7.55 1.08
N TRP A 83 -12.80 6.63 0.63
CA TRP A 83 -11.37 6.68 0.97
C TRP A 83 -10.69 7.92 0.37
N ARG A 84 -10.97 8.25 -0.89
CA ARG A 84 -10.48 9.49 -1.53
C ARG A 84 -10.91 10.75 -0.76
N ASN A 85 -12.09 10.72 -0.13
CA ASN A 85 -12.65 11.83 0.62
C ASN A 85 -12.16 11.91 2.08
N ALA A 86 -11.52 10.87 2.62
CA ALA A 86 -11.13 10.79 4.04
C ALA A 86 -10.06 11.84 4.41
N PRO A 87 -10.39 12.94 5.10
CA PRO A 87 -9.48 14.08 5.28
C PRO A 87 -8.27 13.75 6.16
N ARG A 88 -8.39 12.72 7.00
CA ARG A 88 -7.36 12.28 7.96
C ARG A 88 -6.41 11.22 7.40
N CYS A 89 -6.58 10.78 6.15
CA CYS A 89 -5.74 9.74 5.56
C CYS A 89 -4.65 10.34 4.67
N VAL A 90 -3.38 10.16 5.08
CA VAL A 90 -2.21 10.58 4.29
C VAL A 90 -1.92 9.62 3.12
N GLY A 91 -2.36 8.35 3.21
CA GLY A 91 -2.14 7.31 2.18
C GLY A 91 -3.03 7.39 0.94
N ARG A 92 -3.78 8.48 0.74
CA ARG A 92 -4.84 8.57 -0.28
C ARG A 92 -4.39 8.52 -1.73
N ILE A 93 -3.09 8.56 -2.05
CA ILE A 93 -2.64 8.35 -3.44
C ILE A 93 -3.06 6.97 -3.99
N GLN A 94 -3.33 6.01 -3.11
CA GLN A 94 -3.71 4.63 -3.44
C GLN A 94 -5.22 4.41 -3.54
N TRP A 95 -6.04 5.46 -3.41
CA TRP A 95 -7.50 5.37 -3.24
C TRP A 95 -8.23 4.48 -4.26
N ASN A 96 -7.70 4.38 -5.48
CA ASN A 96 -8.29 3.61 -6.57
C ASN A 96 -7.90 2.11 -6.59
N LYS A 97 -6.99 1.67 -5.71
CA LYS A 97 -6.44 0.30 -5.66
C LYS A 97 -7.04 -0.61 -4.58
N ILE A 98 -8.03 -0.14 -3.83
CA ILE A 98 -8.71 -0.96 -2.81
C ILE A 98 -9.52 -2.09 -3.45
N GLN A 99 -9.34 -3.31 -2.90
CA GLN A 99 -10.19 -4.46 -3.20
C GLN A 99 -11.42 -4.41 -2.30
N VAL A 100 -12.61 -4.54 -2.88
CA VAL A 100 -13.86 -4.60 -2.14
C VAL A 100 -14.34 -6.04 -2.08
N PHE A 101 -14.63 -6.52 -0.87
CA PHE A 101 -15.32 -7.78 -0.60
C PHE A 101 -16.78 -7.45 -0.30
N ASP A 102 -17.65 -7.70 -1.27
CA ASP A 102 -19.09 -7.61 -1.08
C ASP A 102 -19.54 -8.84 -0.29
N CYS A 103 -19.88 -8.62 0.98
CA CYS A 103 -20.34 -9.62 1.92
C CYS A 103 -21.77 -9.28 2.41
N ARG A 104 -22.55 -8.46 1.68
CA ARG A 104 -23.91 -8.04 2.08
C ARG A 104 -24.90 -9.20 2.25
N ASP A 105 -24.51 -10.40 1.80
CA ASP A 105 -25.18 -11.67 1.98
C ASP A 105 -24.73 -12.44 3.26
N VAL A 106 -23.95 -11.82 4.13
CA VAL A 106 -23.57 -12.36 5.44
C VAL A 106 -24.67 -12.04 6.46
N PHE A 107 -25.18 -13.07 7.14
CA PHE A 107 -26.34 -12.94 8.03
C PHE A 107 -26.08 -13.39 9.48
N ASN A 108 -24.93 -13.98 9.78
CA ASN A 108 -24.59 -14.42 11.15
C ASN A 108 -23.11 -14.18 11.48
N ALA A 109 -22.79 -14.22 12.77
CA ALA A 109 -21.45 -13.88 13.28
C ALA A 109 -20.36 -14.86 12.76
N GLN A 110 -20.71 -16.13 12.56
CA GLN A 110 -19.80 -17.13 11.98
C GLN A 110 -19.41 -16.79 10.54
N GLN A 111 -20.37 -16.36 9.71
CA GLN A 111 -20.11 -15.89 8.35
C GLN A 111 -19.31 -14.59 8.33
N MET A 112 -19.54 -13.68 9.28
CA MET A 112 -18.71 -12.47 9.45
C MET A 112 -17.26 -12.86 9.77
N PHE A 113 -17.07 -13.80 10.70
CA PHE A 113 -15.75 -14.31 11.06
C PHE A 113 -15.01 -14.89 9.85
N GLU A 114 -15.70 -15.66 9.02
CA GLU A 114 -15.16 -16.21 7.77
C GLU A 114 -14.74 -15.13 6.78
N ALA A 115 -15.59 -14.11 6.59
CA ALA A 115 -15.29 -12.97 5.74
C ALA A 115 -14.06 -12.18 6.24
N ILE A 116 -13.97 -11.96 7.55
CA ILE A 116 -12.83 -11.27 8.18
C ILE A 116 -11.55 -12.09 8.03
N CYS A 117 -11.58 -13.41 8.26
CA CYS A 117 -10.41 -14.28 8.05
C CYS A 117 -9.92 -14.23 6.59
N LYS A 118 -10.83 -14.24 5.63
CA LYS A 118 -10.51 -14.09 4.20
C LYS A 118 -9.88 -12.73 3.92
N HIS A 119 -10.39 -11.65 4.53
CA HIS A 119 -9.84 -10.31 4.43
C HIS A 119 -8.43 -10.25 5.00
N ILE A 120 -8.21 -10.62 6.27
CA ILE A 120 -6.89 -10.61 6.95
C ILE A 120 -5.86 -11.31 6.06
N LYS A 121 -6.19 -12.49 5.56
CA LYS A 121 -5.29 -13.25 4.70
C LYS A 121 -4.94 -12.52 3.39
N TYR A 122 -5.94 -11.94 2.73
CA TYR A 122 -5.74 -11.17 1.51
C TYR A 122 -4.91 -9.90 1.76
N GLY A 123 -5.22 -9.18 2.84
CA GLY A 123 -4.56 -7.93 3.21
C GLY A 123 -3.11 -8.16 3.65
N THR A 124 -2.85 -9.23 4.40
CA THR A 124 -1.51 -9.61 4.85
C THR A 124 -0.64 -10.11 3.71
N ASN A 125 -1.17 -10.96 2.82
CA ASN A 125 -0.49 -11.48 1.61
C ASN A 125 1.02 -11.80 1.82
N LYS A 126 1.32 -12.56 2.87
CA LYS A 126 2.68 -12.98 3.25
C LYS A 126 3.68 -11.82 3.38
N GLY A 127 3.24 -10.67 3.88
CA GLY A 127 4.06 -9.48 4.08
C GLY A 127 3.93 -8.44 2.96
N ASN A 128 3.57 -8.83 1.73
CA ASN A 128 3.32 -7.89 0.64
C ASN A 128 1.88 -7.35 0.69
N GLN A 129 1.64 -6.38 1.56
CA GLN A 129 0.30 -6.01 1.97
C GLN A 129 -0.54 -5.42 0.84
N ARG A 130 -1.85 -5.68 0.90
CA ARG A 130 -2.82 -5.21 -0.11
C ARG A 130 -3.95 -4.44 0.57
N PRO A 131 -4.37 -3.29 0.02
CA PRO A 131 -5.54 -2.60 0.52
C PRO A 131 -6.80 -3.42 0.24
N GLY A 132 -7.63 -3.61 1.26
CA GLY A 132 -8.89 -4.35 1.16
C GLY A 132 -9.94 -3.79 2.11
N GLU A 133 -11.20 -3.93 1.73
CA GLU A 133 -12.37 -3.59 2.56
C GLU A 133 -13.47 -4.63 2.43
N GLY A 134 -14.06 -5.05 3.55
CA GLY A 134 -15.20 -5.96 3.60
C GLY A 134 -16.46 -5.27 4.13
N LEU A 135 -17.63 -5.64 3.60
CA LEU A 135 -18.93 -5.06 3.97
C LEU A 135 -20.00 -6.17 4.01
N PRO A 136 -20.67 -6.49 5.14
CA PRO A 136 -20.55 -5.97 6.49
C PRO A 136 -19.57 -6.77 7.38
N GLY A 137 -18.88 -6.12 8.31
CA GLY A 137 -18.09 -6.74 9.39
C GLY A 137 -17.91 -5.79 10.58
N VAL A 138 -18.10 -6.25 11.83
CA VAL A 138 -17.99 -5.41 13.04
C VAL A 138 -16.68 -5.76 13.75
N ASP A 139 -15.78 -4.79 14.00
CA ASP A 139 -15.07 -4.55 15.30
C ASP A 139 -13.82 -3.64 15.20
N GLY A 140 -13.79 -2.43 15.79
CA GLY A 140 -12.53 -1.72 16.17
C GLY A 140 -11.35 -1.69 15.19
N GLN A 141 -10.46 -2.67 15.33
CA GLN A 141 -9.42 -3.07 14.36
C GLN A 141 -9.32 -4.59 14.39
N PHE A 142 -9.06 -5.27 13.26
CA PHE A 142 -9.07 -6.74 13.22
C PHE A 142 -8.11 -7.38 14.22
N ILE A 143 -6.89 -6.86 14.32
CA ILE A 143 -5.85 -7.38 15.20
C ILE A 143 -5.47 -6.25 16.13
N LYS A 144 -5.57 -6.50 17.44
CA LYS A 144 -5.13 -5.62 18.52
C LYS A 144 -4.55 -6.46 19.65
N TYR A 145 -3.66 -5.88 20.42
CA TYR A 145 -3.17 -6.49 21.65
C TYR A 145 -4.06 -6.12 22.84
N ALA A 146 -4.23 -7.08 23.74
CA ALA A 146 -4.96 -6.94 24.99
C ALA A 146 -4.21 -6.04 25.99
N GLY A 147 -4.95 -5.49 26.94
CA GLY A 147 -4.43 -4.71 28.07
C GLY A 147 -5.02 -5.21 29.39
N TYR A 148 -4.17 -5.51 30.36
CA TYR A 148 -4.55 -6.11 31.63
C TYR A 148 -4.12 -5.22 32.79
N LYS A 149 -5.10 -4.59 33.44
CA LYS A 149 -4.87 -3.83 34.67
C LYS A 149 -4.57 -4.79 35.83
N GLN A 150 -3.45 -4.57 36.51
CA GLN A 150 -3.01 -5.34 37.67
C GLN A 150 -3.51 -4.74 38.98
N GLU A 151 -3.42 -5.50 40.07
CA GLU A 151 -3.85 -5.06 41.41
C GLU A 151 -3.05 -3.84 41.92
N ASP A 152 -1.76 -3.75 41.58
CA ASP A 152 -0.88 -2.63 41.94
C ASP A 152 -1.10 -1.37 41.07
N GLY A 153 -2.04 -1.43 40.12
CA GLY A 153 -2.35 -0.35 39.19
C GLY A 153 -1.46 -0.32 37.94
N SER A 154 -0.46 -1.19 37.83
CA SER A 154 0.30 -1.37 36.58
C SER A 154 -0.56 -2.01 35.49
N ILE A 155 -0.11 -1.93 34.24
CA ILE A 155 -0.80 -2.50 33.09
C ILE A 155 0.17 -3.40 32.33
N ILE A 156 -0.25 -4.64 32.06
CA ILE A 156 0.43 -5.55 31.14
C ILE A 156 -0.22 -5.43 29.76
N GLY A 157 0.58 -5.33 28.71
CA GLY A 157 0.09 -5.21 27.33
C GLY A 157 -0.24 -3.77 26.94
N ASP A 158 -1.34 -3.56 26.21
CA ASP A 158 -1.71 -2.27 25.67
C ASP A 158 -2.72 -1.51 26.56
N PRO A 159 -2.33 -0.40 27.22
CA PRO A 159 -3.25 0.38 28.06
C PRO A 159 -4.49 0.91 27.35
N ALA A 160 -4.41 1.17 26.03
CA ALA A 160 -5.57 1.66 25.27
C ALA A 160 -6.64 0.57 25.06
N SER A 161 -6.30 -0.69 25.29
CA SER A 161 -7.19 -1.83 25.08
C SER A 161 -7.83 -2.35 26.37
N VAL A 162 -7.55 -1.78 27.54
CA VAL A 162 -8.00 -2.32 28.84
C VAL A 162 -9.53 -2.47 28.90
N GLU A 163 -10.29 -1.41 28.59
CA GLU A 163 -11.77 -1.45 28.60
C GLU A 163 -12.31 -2.57 27.70
N PHE A 164 -11.79 -2.68 26.48
CA PHE A 164 -12.24 -3.70 25.54
C PHE A 164 -11.79 -5.12 25.94
N THR A 165 -10.61 -5.24 26.56
CA THR A 165 -10.13 -6.52 27.10
C THR A 165 -11.04 -7.03 28.20
N GLU A 166 -11.49 -6.15 29.11
CA GLU A 166 -12.45 -6.47 30.17
C GLU A 166 -13.79 -6.94 29.59
N ILE A 167 -14.24 -6.32 28.49
CA ILE A 167 -15.44 -6.76 27.75
C ILE A 167 -15.24 -8.18 27.18
N CYS A 168 -14.12 -8.44 26.50
CA CYS A 168 -13.81 -9.78 25.97
C CYS A 168 -13.81 -10.84 27.08
N VAL A 169 -13.19 -10.55 28.22
CA VAL A 169 -13.17 -11.44 29.40
C VAL A 169 -14.58 -11.65 29.95
N GLY A 170 -15.39 -10.58 30.03
CA GLY A 170 -16.80 -10.65 30.44
C GLY A 170 -17.66 -11.52 29.51
N LEU A 171 -17.33 -11.55 28.22
CA LEU A 171 -17.94 -12.41 27.19
C LEU A 171 -17.35 -13.83 27.17
N GLY A 172 -16.46 -14.17 28.11
CA GLY A 172 -15.95 -15.52 28.32
C GLY A 172 -14.59 -15.83 27.71
N TRP A 173 -13.95 -14.86 27.05
CA TRP A 173 -12.57 -15.01 26.59
C TRP A 173 -11.62 -15.24 27.77
N GLN A 174 -10.64 -16.14 27.59
CA GLN A 174 -9.68 -16.48 28.64
C GLN A 174 -8.40 -15.65 28.46
N PRO A 175 -8.09 -14.75 29.40
CA PRO A 175 -6.91 -13.90 29.29
C PRO A 175 -5.64 -14.74 29.43
N LYS A 176 -4.66 -14.51 28.55
CA LYS A 176 -3.34 -15.16 28.62
C LYS A 176 -2.34 -14.35 29.47
N ASN A 177 -2.66 -13.09 29.79
CA ASN A 177 -1.87 -12.16 30.60
C ASN A 177 -0.44 -11.91 30.07
N GLY A 178 -0.24 -12.05 28.77
CA GLY A 178 0.97 -11.71 28.04
C GLY A 178 0.98 -10.27 27.54
N ARG A 179 2.19 -9.77 27.22
CA ARG A 179 2.40 -8.39 26.75
C ARG A 179 1.85 -8.13 25.34
N PHE A 180 1.72 -9.17 24.53
CA PHE A 180 1.30 -9.07 23.13
C PHE A 180 0.27 -10.16 22.81
N ASP A 181 -0.71 -10.32 23.69
CA ASP A 181 -1.82 -11.25 23.45
C ASP A 181 -2.80 -10.63 22.46
N VAL A 182 -3.04 -11.32 21.34
CA VAL A 182 -4.03 -10.86 20.37
C VAL A 182 -5.44 -11.06 20.94
N LEU A 183 -6.22 -9.99 20.92
CA LEU A 183 -7.63 -9.99 21.32
C LEU A 183 -8.47 -10.83 20.35
N PRO A 184 -9.55 -11.47 20.82
CA PRO A 184 -10.52 -12.12 19.95
C PRO A 184 -11.34 -11.06 19.18
N LEU A 185 -12.01 -11.50 18.13
CA LEU A 185 -13.05 -10.72 17.45
C LEU A 185 -14.37 -10.86 18.22
N VAL A 186 -15.06 -9.74 18.46
CA VAL A 186 -16.38 -9.66 19.09
C VAL A 186 -17.39 -9.24 18.01
N LEU A 187 -18.05 -10.22 17.41
CA LEU A 187 -18.85 -10.02 16.20
C LEU A 187 -20.33 -9.98 16.51
N GLN A 188 -21.00 -8.92 16.08
CA GLN A 188 -22.45 -8.76 16.16
C GLN A 188 -23.06 -8.79 14.76
N ALA A 189 -23.93 -9.77 14.50
CA ALA A 189 -24.70 -9.88 13.26
C ALA A 189 -26.18 -9.55 13.52
N ASN A 190 -26.84 -8.83 12.60
CA ASN A 190 -28.28 -8.56 12.63
C ASN A 190 -28.85 -7.98 13.94
N GLY A 191 -28.03 -7.31 14.76
CA GLY A 191 -28.43 -6.79 16.07
C GLY A 191 -28.58 -7.85 17.17
N GLU A 192 -28.16 -9.08 16.91
CA GLU A 192 -28.15 -10.17 17.90
C GLU A 192 -27.09 -9.95 18.99
N GLU A 193 -27.01 -10.87 19.97
CA GLU A 193 -25.95 -10.83 20.97
C GLU A 193 -24.57 -11.05 20.32
N PRO A 194 -23.52 -10.32 20.74
CA PRO A 194 -22.20 -10.49 20.16
C PRO A 194 -21.57 -11.85 20.51
N GLU A 195 -20.90 -12.45 19.54
CA GLU A 195 -20.18 -13.72 19.67
C GLU A 195 -18.66 -13.52 19.61
N VAL A 196 -17.90 -14.33 20.36
CA VAL A 196 -16.45 -14.21 20.50
C VAL A 196 -15.72 -15.27 19.68
N PHE A 197 -14.83 -14.83 18.79
CA PHE A 197 -14.03 -15.69 17.91
C PHE A 197 -12.53 -15.42 18.05
N GLU A 198 -11.73 -16.46 18.25
CA GLU A 198 -10.28 -16.32 18.20
C GLU A 198 -9.78 -16.33 16.75
N ILE A 199 -8.90 -15.39 16.42
CA ILE A 199 -8.27 -15.33 15.11
C ILE A 199 -7.26 -16.49 15.02
N PRO A 200 -7.30 -17.31 13.95
CA PRO A 200 -6.30 -18.35 13.74
C PRO A 200 -4.87 -17.79 13.72
N GLU A 201 -3.97 -18.37 14.52
CA GLU A 201 -2.59 -17.89 14.66
C GLU A 201 -1.84 -17.82 13.33
N ASP A 202 -2.15 -18.69 12.36
CA ASP A 202 -1.54 -18.70 11.04
C ASP A 202 -1.97 -17.52 10.13
N LEU A 203 -2.99 -16.76 10.54
CA LEU A 203 -3.41 -15.52 9.88
C LEU A 203 -2.75 -14.27 10.48
N ILE A 204 -2.16 -14.40 11.67
CA ILE A 204 -1.55 -13.29 12.41
C ILE A 204 -0.07 -13.23 12.03
N LEU A 205 0.27 -12.31 11.13
CA LEU A 205 1.67 -12.00 10.85
C LEU A 205 2.14 -10.93 11.82
N GLU A 206 3.15 -11.24 12.63
CA GLU A 206 3.82 -10.32 13.54
C GLU A 206 5.28 -10.09 13.10
N VAL A 207 5.79 -8.90 13.36
CA VAL A 207 7.19 -8.53 13.12
C VAL A 207 7.86 -8.28 14.47
N ASN A 208 8.89 -9.05 14.78
CA ASN A 208 9.74 -8.80 15.95
C ASN A 208 10.62 -7.58 15.70
N ILE A 209 10.64 -6.66 16.65
CA ILE A 209 11.37 -5.39 16.53
C ILE A 209 12.81 -5.57 17.01
N THR A 210 13.72 -5.33 16.08
CA THR A 210 15.18 -5.35 16.23
C THR A 210 15.76 -4.05 15.68
N HIS A 211 17.04 -3.80 15.94
CA HIS A 211 17.72 -2.58 15.51
C HIS A 211 18.98 -2.94 14.71
N PRO A 212 19.32 -2.18 13.65
CA PRO A 212 20.51 -2.46 12.83
C PRO A 212 21.81 -2.38 13.62
N GLU A 213 21.91 -1.43 14.55
CA GLU A 213 23.12 -1.18 15.37
C GLU A 213 23.01 -1.71 16.82
N TYR A 214 21.97 -1.30 17.55
CA TYR A 214 21.74 -1.67 18.94
C TYR A 214 21.19 -3.09 19.13
N LYS A 215 22.07 -4.08 19.23
CA LYS A 215 21.70 -5.50 19.40
C LYS A 215 20.74 -5.76 20.58
N TRP A 216 20.87 -4.99 21.66
CA TRP A 216 20.02 -5.12 22.85
C TRP A 216 18.54 -4.80 22.60
N PHE A 217 18.16 -4.22 21.45
CA PHE A 217 16.75 -4.05 21.10
C PHE A 217 16.02 -5.39 21.00
N GLY A 218 16.70 -6.45 20.53
CA GLY A 218 16.11 -7.79 20.48
C GLY A 218 15.73 -8.33 21.86
N ASP A 219 16.46 -7.93 22.91
CA ASP A 219 16.20 -8.35 24.29
C ASP A 219 14.97 -7.64 24.89
N LEU A 220 14.45 -6.58 24.24
CA LEU A 220 13.21 -5.92 24.67
C LEU A 220 11.95 -6.72 24.31
N ASP A 221 12.10 -7.76 23.48
CA ASP A 221 11.04 -8.65 23.00
C ASP A 221 9.80 -7.88 22.51
N LEU A 222 10.05 -6.79 21.79
CA LEU A 222 9.02 -5.98 21.16
C LEU A 222 8.57 -6.65 19.87
N LYS A 223 7.26 -6.65 19.62
CA LYS A 223 6.70 -7.07 18.32
C LYS A 223 5.47 -6.26 17.98
N TRP A 224 5.10 -6.26 16.70
CA TRP A 224 3.85 -5.65 16.25
C TRP A 224 3.23 -6.44 15.12
N TYR A 225 1.89 -6.53 15.10
CA TYR A 225 1.16 -7.16 14.00
C TYR A 225 1.32 -6.34 12.71
N ALA A 226 1.37 -7.03 11.58
CA ALA A 226 1.72 -6.42 10.31
C ALA A 226 0.59 -5.54 9.75
N ILE A 227 -0.67 -5.99 9.83
CA ILE A 227 -1.80 -5.40 9.10
C ILE A 227 -2.56 -4.35 9.95
N PRO A 228 -2.59 -3.06 9.56
CA PRO A 228 -3.47 -2.07 10.18
C PRO A 228 -4.84 -2.12 9.52
N ALA A 229 -5.78 -2.83 10.15
CA ALA A 229 -7.16 -2.89 9.69
C ALA A 229 -8.07 -2.09 10.62
N VAL A 230 -8.65 -0.98 10.16
CA VAL A 230 -9.65 -0.18 10.90
C VAL A 230 -11.02 -0.78 10.67
N SER A 231 -11.84 -0.88 11.72
CA SER A 231 -13.02 -1.75 11.71
C SER A 231 -14.15 -1.26 12.63
N SER A 232 -13.98 -0.10 13.28
CA SER A 232 -15.04 0.63 13.98
C SER A 232 -15.59 1.85 13.24
N LEU A 233 -15.16 2.13 12.01
CA LEU A 233 -15.80 3.20 11.22
C LEU A 233 -17.09 2.69 10.56
N MET A 234 -17.96 3.63 10.20
CA MET A 234 -19.14 3.41 9.39
C MET A 234 -18.92 4.03 8.01
N LEU A 235 -19.29 3.32 6.94
CA LEU A 235 -19.33 3.87 5.59
C LEU A 235 -20.71 4.48 5.34
N ASN A 236 -20.75 5.77 5.04
CA ASN A 236 -21.93 6.49 4.57
C ASN A 236 -21.83 6.65 3.05
N CYS A 237 -22.69 5.95 2.31
CA CYS A 237 -22.63 5.93 0.85
C CYS A 237 -24.02 5.97 0.24
N GLY A 238 -24.30 7.00 -0.57
CA GLY A 238 -25.54 7.12 -1.34
C GLY A 238 -26.82 7.12 -0.50
N GLY A 239 -26.77 7.55 0.77
CA GLY A 239 -27.94 7.51 1.65
C GLY A 239 -28.15 6.15 2.34
N VAL A 240 -27.19 5.23 2.22
CA VAL A 240 -27.11 3.95 2.94
C VAL A 240 -25.95 4.00 3.93
N GLU A 241 -26.17 3.44 5.12
CA GLU A 241 -25.19 3.38 6.20
C GLU A 241 -24.74 1.94 6.43
N PHE A 242 -23.46 1.69 6.21
CA PHE A 242 -22.82 0.41 6.50
C PHE A 242 -22.03 0.56 7.80
N THR A 243 -22.64 0.17 8.92
CA THR A 243 -22.07 0.26 10.29
C THR A 243 -20.90 -0.68 10.55
N ALA A 244 -20.57 -1.50 9.55
CA ALA A 244 -19.69 -2.63 9.67
C ALA A 244 -18.82 -2.68 8.39
N CYS A 245 -17.75 -1.89 8.29
CA CYS A 245 -16.98 -1.75 7.05
C CYS A 245 -15.46 -1.82 7.27
N PRO A 246 -14.92 -2.96 7.73
CA PRO A 246 -13.51 -3.02 8.02
C PRO A 246 -12.67 -2.84 6.77
N PHE A 247 -11.63 -2.02 6.86
CA PHE A 247 -10.69 -1.77 5.78
C PHE A 247 -9.24 -1.77 6.29
N ASN A 248 -8.30 -2.16 5.44
CA ASN A 248 -6.88 -2.09 5.75
C ASN A 248 -6.09 -1.38 4.64
N GLY A 249 -5.00 -0.74 5.05
CA GLY A 249 -3.90 -0.35 4.19
C GLY A 249 -2.63 -1.09 4.63
N TRP A 250 -1.54 -0.34 4.74
CA TRP A 250 -0.30 -0.73 5.39
C TRP A 250 0.16 0.39 6.32
N TYR A 251 1.05 0.07 7.25
CA TYR A 251 1.50 1.02 8.26
C TYR A 251 2.39 2.11 7.66
N MET A 252 2.23 3.32 8.18
CA MET A 252 3.31 4.31 8.27
C MET A 252 4.10 4.06 9.57
N VAL A 253 5.44 4.07 9.50
CA VAL A 253 6.35 3.72 10.61
C VAL A 253 5.97 4.40 11.93
N THR A 254 5.61 5.68 11.87
CA THR A 254 5.31 6.50 13.05
C THR A 254 4.03 6.10 13.77
N GLU A 255 3.12 5.36 13.13
CA GLU A 255 1.96 4.76 13.81
C GLU A 255 2.41 3.73 14.85
N ILE A 256 3.43 2.92 14.52
CA ILE A 256 3.97 1.93 15.45
C ILE A 256 4.99 2.57 16.37
N GLY A 257 6.06 3.16 15.82
CA GLY A 257 7.20 3.63 16.60
C GLY A 257 6.85 4.81 17.50
N ALA A 258 6.22 5.85 16.94
CA ALA A 258 5.92 7.05 17.72
C ALA A 258 4.64 6.93 18.57
N ARG A 259 3.57 6.33 18.01
CA ARG A 259 2.28 6.24 18.73
C ARG A 259 2.18 4.97 19.57
N ASN A 260 2.17 3.80 18.96
CA ASN A 260 1.90 2.56 19.68
C ASN A 260 2.98 2.23 20.73
N LEU A 261 4.25 2.32 20.35
CA LEU A 261 5.37 2.00 21.22
C LEU A 261 5.85 3.21 22.03
N GLY A 262 5.70 4.43 21.49
CA GLY A 262 6.25 5.66 22.07
C GLY A 262 5.31 6.44 23.00
N ASP A 263 3.99 6.41 22.80
CA ASP A 263 3.06 7.20 23.62
C ASP A 263 3.07 6.74 25.08
N THR A 264 3.01 7.70 26.01
CA THR A 264 3.04 7.45 27.47
C THR A 264 1.81 6.71 27.98
N TYR A 265 0.69 6.78 27.26
CA TYR A 265 -0.56 6.07 27.54
C TYR A 265 -0.71 4.80 26.69
N ARG A 266 0.37 4.37 26.03
CA ARG A 266 0.47 3.10 25.28
C ARG A 266 1.60 2.27 25.89
N TYR A 267 2.50 1.70 25.10
CA TYR A 267 3.60 0.87 25.62
C TYR A 267 4.73 1.67 26.27
N ASN A 268 4.80 3.00 26.07
CA ASN A 268 5.70 3.92 26.76
C ASN A 268 7.19 3.46 26.77
N MET A 269 7.74 3.11 25.62
CA MET A 269 9.09 2.51 25.53
C MET A 269 10.25 3.52 25.56
N LEU A 270 9.98 4.82 25.43
CA LEU A 270 11.04 5.83 25.34
C LEU A 270 11.98 5.87 26.57
N PRO A 271 11.51 5.78 27.83
CA PRO A 271 12.40 5.73 29.00
C PRO A 271 13.35 4.53 28.97
N THR A 272 12.84 3.33 28.67
CA THR A 272 13.63 2.09 28.60
C THR A 272 14.69 2.16 27.51
N ILE A 273 14.34 2.70 26.33
CA ILE A 273 15.28 2.88 25.22
C ILE A 273 16.36 3.90 25.59
N ALA A 274 15.98 5.02 26.20
CA ALA A 274 16.93 6.04 26.63
C ALA A 274 17.92 5.54 27.68
N GLU A 275 17.47 4.70 28.62
CA GLU A 275 18.33 4.03 29.60
C GLU A 275 19.34 3.10 28.90
N LYS A 276 18.88 2.24 27.99
CA LYS A 276 19.74 1.31 27.21
C LYS A 276 20.73 2.03 26.29
N MET A 277 20.41 3.25 25.87
CA MET A 277 21.29 4.14 25.11
C MET A 277 22.20 5.01 26.01
N GLU A 278 22.12 4.87 27.33
CA GLU A 278 22.89 5.66 28.31
C GLU A 278 22.67 7.19 28.15
N LEU A 279 21.45 7.60 27.79
CA LEU A 279 21.11 9.01 27.63
C LEU A 279 20.87 9.68 28.98
N ASN A 280 21.20 10.98 29.07
CA ASN A 280 20.85 11.78 30.23
C ASN A 280 19.33 12.06 30.26
N THR A 281 18.58 11.28 31.04
CA THR A 281 17.12 11.40 31.20
C THR A 281 16.69 12.40 32.28
N SER A 282 17.64 13.01 33.01
CA SER A 282 17.33 13.93 34.12
C SER A 282 16.74 15.28 33.68
N SER A 283 16.90 15.66 32.41
CA SER A 283 16.43 16.93 31.87
C SER A 283 15.91 16.79 30.45
N ASN A 284 14.74 17.38 30.15
CA ASN A 284 14.22 17.43 28.79
C ASN A 284 15.15 18.22 27.83
N ALA A 285 16.00 19.11 28.34
CA ALA A 285 16.95 19.87 27.52
C ALA A 285 18.03 19.00 26.85
N SER A 286 18.24 17.76 27.32
CA SER A 286 19.14 16.81 26.65
C SER A 286 18.55 16.21 25.37
N LEU A 287 17.25 16.44 25.10
CA LEU A 287 16.51 15.87 23.97
C LEU A 287 16.54 14.35 23.95
N TRP A 288 16.62 13.72 25.13
CA TRP A 288 16.69 12.25 25.22
C TRP A 288 15.46 11.56 24.63
N LYS A 289 14.28 12.18 24.72
CA LYS A 289 13.04 11.63 24.15
C LYS A 289 13.09 11.61 22.63
N ASP A 290 13.55 12.71 22.02
CA ASP A 290 13.71 12.84 20.58
C ASP A 290 14.71 11.80 20.04
N ARG A 291 15.86 11.65 20.72
CA ARG A 291 16.87 10.64 20.36
C ARG A 291 16.32 9.22 20.44
N ALA A 292 15.71 8.85 21.57
CA ALA A 292 15.12 7.52 21.75
C ALA A 292 13.98 7.24 20.75
N LEU A 293 13.18 8.26 20.44
CA LEU A 293 12.08 8.16 19.49
C LEU A 293 12.56 7.90 18.05
N VAL A 294 13.65 8.56 17.64
CA VAL A 294 14.27 8.32 16.32
C VAL A 294 14.74 6.87 16.20
N GLU A 295 15.48 6.37 17.19
CA GLU A 295 15.98 4.98 17.17
C GLU A 295 14.84 3.95 17.23
N LEU A 296 13.76 4.23 17.97
CA LEU A 296 12.58 3.38 18.00
C LEU A 296 11.90 3.28 16.62
N ASN A 297 11.77 4.41 15.91
CA ASN A 297 11.20 4.41 14.56
C ASN A 297 12.13 3.73 13.55
N LEU A 298 13.45 3.90 13.70
CA LEU A 298 14.44 3.19 12.89
C LEU A 298 14.35 1.67 13.11
N ALA A 299 14.24 1.21 14.36
CA ALA A 299 14.06 -0.20 14.70
C ALA A 299 12.83 -0.79 14.00
N VAL A 300 11.68 -0.09 14.08
CA VAL A 300 10.44 -0.52 13.43
C VAL A 300 10.62 -0.64 11.92
N LEU A 301 11.13 0.41 11.26
CA LEU A 301 11.32 0.41 9.81
C LEU A 301 12.28 -0.71 9.36
N TYR A 302 13.41 -0.84 10.05
CA TYR A 302 14.41 -1.87 9.78
C TYR A 302 13.81 -3.27 9.90
N SER A 303 13.08 -3.53 10.98
CA SER A 303 12.50 -4.85 11.28
C SER A 303 11.46 -5.28 10.25
N PHE A 304 10.58 -4.35 9.85
CA PHE A 304 9.58 -4.62 8.82
C PHE A 304 10.25 -4.89 7.46
N LYS A 305 11.28 -4.12 7.10
CA LYS A 305 12.07 -4.38 5.88
C LYS A 305 12.77 -5.74 5.93
N LEU A 306 13.41 -6.07 7.05
CA LEU A 306 14.09 -7.36 7.25
C LEU A 306 13.12 -8.54 7.14
N ALA A 307 11.90 -8.38 7.66
CA ALA A 307 10.84 -9.38 7.59
C ALA A 307 10.11 -9.41 6.23
N ASN A 308 10.50 -8.59 5.25
CA ASN A 308 9.82 -8.42 3.96
C ASN A 308 8.33 -8.05 4.10
N VAL A 309 8.01 -7.22 5.10
CA VAL A 309 6.65 -6.71 5.35
C VAL A 309 6.54 -5.27 4.88
N THR A 310 5.50 -4.97 4.10
CA THR A 310 5.23 -3.62 3.60
C THR A 310 5.04 -2.63 4.75
N ILE A 311 5.85 -1.57 4.73
CA ILE A 311 5.74 -0.41 5.61
C ILE A 311 6.25 0.82 4.86
N ALA A 312 5.74 2.00 5.18
CA ALA A 312 6.20 3.26 4.58
C ALA A 312 6.75 4.21 5.65
N ASP A 313 7.86 4.88 5.36
CA ASP A 313 8.34 5.97 6.21
C ASP A 313 7.50 7.24 6.00
N HIS A 314 7.54 8.14 6.97
CA HIS A 314 6.68 9.32 6.98
C HIS A 314 7.12 10.41 6.00
N HIS A 315 8.39 10.46 5.58
CA HIS A 315 8.85 11.40 4.55
C HIS A 315 8.32 10.99 3.18
N SER A 316 8.56 9.74 2.75
CA SER A 316 8.05 9.21 1.48
C SER A 316 6.52 9.25 1.39
N THR A 317 5.85 8.98 2.52
CA THR A 317 4.38 9.01 2.60
C THR A 317 3.84 10.44 2.42
N THR A 318 4.44 11.43 3.07
CA THR A 318 4.00 12.82 2.96
C THR A 318 4.34 13.43 1.59
N GLU A 319 5.46 13.08 0.97
CA GLU A 319 5.74 13.44 -0.43
C GLU A 319 4.72 12.85 -1.41
N SER A 320 4.31 11.60 -1.17
CA SER A 320 3.26 10.96 -1.96
C SER A 320 1.91 11.63 -1.76
N PHE A 321 1.62 12.12 -0.55
CA PHE A 321 0.42 12.91 -0.29
C PHE A 321 0.42 14.25 -1.04
N MET A 322 1.55 14.96 -1.11
CA MET A 322 1.66 16.18 -1.92
C MET A 322 1.32 15.92 -3.40
N LYS A 323 1.79 14.80 -3.96
CA LYS A 323 1.42 14.37 -5.33
C LYS A 323 -0.08 14.08 -5.43
N HIS A 324 -0.69 13.49 -4.41
CA HIS A 324 -2.14 13.29 -4.35
C HIS A 324 -2.89 14.62 -4.38
N VAL A 325 -2.53 15.59 -3.53
CA VAL A 325 -3.14 16.93 -3.50
C VAL A 325 -3.08 17.59 -4.88
N SER A 326 -1.91 17.63 -5.53
CA SER A 326 -1.78 18.20 -6.89
C SER A 326 -2.56 17.43 -7.96
N ASN A 327 -2.84 16.13 -7.76
CA ASN A 327 -3.72 15.39 -8.66
C ASN A 327 -5.18 15.74 -8.44
N GLU A 328 -5.59 15.90 -7.19
CA GLU A 328 -6.96 16.24 -6.79
C GLU A 328 -7.34 17.66 -7.21
N GLU A 329 -6.45 18.63 -7.01
CA GLU A 329 -6.64 20.02 -7.47
C GLU A 329 -6.84 20.08 -9.00
N ARG A 330 -6.04 19.31 -9.75
CA ARG A 330 -6.21 19.22 -11.21
C ARG A 330 -7.48 18.50 -11.64
N ALA A 331 -7.91 17.49 -10.87
CA ALA A 331 -9.04 16.65 -11.23
C ALA A 331 -10.40 17.25 -10.83
N ARG A 332 -10.47 17.91 -9.67
CA ARG A 332 -11.72 18.43 -9.08
C ARG A 332 -11.57 19.77 -8.36
N GLY A 333 -10.42 20.43 -8.44
CA GLY A 333 -10.20 21.77 -7.89
C GLY A 333 -9.96 21.84 -6.38
N CYS A 334 -9.98 20.71 -5.67
CA CYS A 334 -9.89 20.69 -4.21
C CYS A 334 -9.47 19.32 -3.65
N CYS A 335 -8.90 19.31 -2.43
CA CYS A 335 -8.60 18.10 -1.66
C CYS A 335 -8.94 18.31 -0.18
N PRO A 336 -9.94 17.62 0.40
CA PRO A 336 -10.24 17.77 1.83
C PRO A 336 -9.09 17.19 2.65
N ALA A 337 -8.52 17.94 3.58
CA ALA A 337 -7.41 17.46 4.39
C ALA A 337 -7.43 18.07 5.80
N ASP A 338 -7.21 17.21 6.79
CA ASP A 338 -7.13 17.58 8.20
C ASP A 338 -5.65 17.67 8.60
N TRP A 339 -5.09 18.88 8.59
CA TRP A 339 -3.66 19.14 8.83
C TRP A 339 -3.15 18.50 10.13
N VAL A 340 -3.99 18.49 11.18
CA VAL A 340 -3.67 17.92 12.50
C VAL A 340 -3.38 16.41 12.42
N TRP A 341 -4.00 15.71 11.46
CA TRP A 341 -3.82 14.28 11.24
C TRP A 341 -2.83 13.96 10.12
N ILE A 342 -2.70 14.84 9.12
CA ILE A 342 -1.81 14.62 7.97
C ILE A 342 -0.34 14.82 8.35
N VAL A 343 -0.04 15.78 9.22
CA VAL A 343 1.34 16.01 9.70
C VAL A 343 1.77 14.84 10.60
N PRO A 344 2.89 14.17 10.30
CA PRO A 344 3.37 13.06 11.13
C PRO A 344 3.66 13.48 12.57
N PRO A 345 3.52 12.56 13.55
CA PRO A 345 3.71 12.88 14.98
C PRO A 345 5.17 13.10 15.40
N MET A 346 6.11 12.95 14.46
CA MET A 346 7.51 13.33 14.65
C MET A 346 8.04 14.01 13.38
N SER A 347 9.06 14.84 13.53
CA SER A 347 9.74 15.49 12.40
C SER A 347 8.81 16.37 11.54
N GLY A 348 7.72 16.90 12.09
CA GLY A 348 6.64 17.56 11.34
C GLY A 348 7.12 18.58 10.30
N SER A 349 7.84 19.63 10.71
CA SER A 349 8.31 20.70 9.81
C SER A 349 9.38 20.28 8.80
N THR A 350 9.96 19.09 8.95
CA THR A 350 10.87 18.49 7.96
C THR A 350 10.12 17.76 6.84
N THR A 351 8.79 17.64 6.95
CA THR A 351 7.92 17.07 5.93
C THR A 351 7.24 18.18 5.12
N PRO A 352 6.97 17.97 3.81
CA PRO A 352 6.39 19.01 2.96
C PRO A 352 4.96 19.38 3.37
N VAL A 353 4.22 18.46 3.99
CA VAL A 353 2.81 18.68 4.38
C VAL A 353 2.65 19.68 5.52
N PHE A 354 3.68 19.90 6.33
CA PHE A 354 3.64 20.92 7.38
C PHE A 354 3.47 22.33 6.79
N HIS A 355 4.08 22.57 5.62
CA HIS A 355 4.09 23.86 4.93
C HIS A 355 2.90 24.05 3.97
N LEU A 356 2.03 23.04 3.86
CA LEU A 356 0.84 23.09 3.01
C LEU A 356 -0.35 23.58 3.83
N GLU A 357 -0.96 24.69 3.42
CA GLU A 357 -2.27 25.10 3.93
C GLU A 357 -3.35 24.13 3.41
N MET A 358 -4.20 23.65 4.31
CA MET A 358 -5.21 22.64 4.02
C MET A 358 -6.59 23.12 4.43
N LEU A 359 -7.59 22.82 3.60
CA LEU A 359 -8.99 23.00 3.94
C LEU A 359 -9.58 21.67 4.42
N ASN A 360 -10.08 21.66 5.66
CA ASN A 360 -10.77 20.51 6.23
C ASN A 360 -12.29 20.67 6.03
N TYR A 361 -12.88 19.78 5.23
CA TYR A 361 -14.32 19.73 4.97
C TYR A 361 -14.73 18.30 4.63
N ASN A 362 -15.99 17.98 4.87
CA ASN A 362 -16.52 16.63 4.66
C ASN A 362 -17.21 16.54 3.29
N LEU A 363 -16.91 15.48 2.56
CA LEU A 363 -17.59 15.09 1.33
C LEU A 363 -18.27 13.74 1.54
N LYS A 364 -19.31 13.45 0.76
CA LYS A 364 -19.91 12.11 0.66
C LYS A 364 -19.53 11.44 -0.67
N PRO A 365 -19.38 10.10 -0.72
CA PRO A 365 -19.37 9.16 0.41
C PRO A 365 -18.25 9.43 1.43
N SER A 366 -18.44 8.98 2.68
CA SER A 366 -17.51 9.21 3.80
C SER A 366 -17.34 7.98 4.69
N TYR A 367 -16.21 7.93 5.42
CA TYR A 367 -16.10 7.11 6.62
C TYR A 367 -16.30 7.99 7.85
N ASP A 368 -17.26 7.63 8.67
CA ASP A 368 -17.66 8.38 9.85
C ASP A 368 -17.34 7.55 11.11
N TYR A 369 -17.04 8.21 12.24
CA TYR A 369 -17.00 7.51 13.52
C TYR A 369 -18.43 7.21 13.99
N GLN A 370 -18.53 6.15 14.78
CA GLN A 370 -19.75 5.74 15.47
C GLN A 370 -19.43 5.48 16.94
N GLU A 371 -20.45 5.51 17.79
CA GLU A 371 -20.29 5.15 19.21
C GLU A 371 -19.79 3.71 19.39
N ASP A 372 -19.13 3.43 20.50
CA ASP A 372 -18.71 2.06 20.76
C ASP A 372 -19.96 1.18 21.02
N PRO A 373 -20.11 0.02 20.35
CA PRO A 373 -21.33 -0.79 20.46
C PRO A 373 -21.73 -1.16 21.89
N TRP A 374 -20.76 -1.43 22.76
CA TRP A 374 -21.00 -1.78 24.16
C TRP A 374 -21.55 -0.65 25.03
N LYS A 375 -21.51 0.61 24.54
CA LYS A 375 -22.09 1.77 25.25
C LYS A 375 -23.59 1.92 24.98
N VAL A 376 -24.07 1.38 23.87
CA VAL A 376 -25.45 1.53 23.39
C VAL A 376 -26.23 0.22 23.38
N TYR A 377 -25.55 -0.92 23.25
CA TYR A 377 -26.17 -2.24 23.22
C TYR A 377 -26.65 -2.66 24.61
N GLN A 378 -27.91 -3.13 24.69
CA GLN A 378 -28.49 -3.67 25.90
C GLN A 378 -28.50 -5.19 25.83
N PHE A 379 -27.72 -5.83 26.69
CA PHE A 379 -27.71 -7.30 26.80
C PHE A 379 -29.08 -7.81 27.22
N THR A 380 -29.69 -8.65 26.37
CA THR A 380 -31.05 -9.17 26.60
C THR A 380 -31.09 -10.31 27.61
N THR A 381 -29.97 -11.01 27.80
CA THR A 381 -29.86 -12.11 28.75
C THR A 381 -28.81 -11.87 29.83
N THR A 382 -29.11 -12.29 31.06
CA THR A 382 -28.14 -12.39 32.16
C THR A 382 -27.23 -13.61 32.05
N LYS A 383 -27.33 -14.37 30.96
CA LYS A 383 -26.58 -15.61 30.74
C LYS A 383 -25.29 -15.28 30.00
N ARG A 384 -24.15 -15.57 30.63
CA ARG A 384 -22.82 -15.47 29.98
C ARG A 384 -22.84 -16.21 28.63
N PRO A 385 -22.34 -15.61 27.53
CA PRO A 385 -22.25 -16.30 26.25
C PRO A 385 -21.42 -17.58 26.42
N LYS A 386 -21.93 -18.69 25.90
CA LYS A 386 -21.48 -20.04 26.28
C LYS A 386 -20.34 -20.62 25.45
N LYS A 387 -19.84 -19.96 24.40
CA LYS A 387 -18.87 -20.59 23.48
C LYS A 387 -17.89 -19.59 22.88
N ILE A 388 -16.61 -19.75 23.20
CA ILE A 388 -15.51 -19.33 22.32
C ILE A 388 -15.55 -20.28 21.12
N ILE A 389 -15.69 -19.75 19.91
CA ILE A 389 -15.81 -20.57 18.70
C ILE A 389 -14.46 -20.59 17.97
N ILE A 390 -13.79 -21.74 18.01
CA ILE A 390 -12.58 -22.01 17.20
C ILE A 390 -13.01 -22.74 15.93
N CYS A 391 -13.15 -22.03 14.81
CA CYS A 391 -13.67 -22.65 13.60
C CYS A 391 -12.59 -23.37 12.77
N LYS A 392 -12.38 -24.66 13.06
CA LYS A 392 -11.45 -25.55 12.33
C LYS A 392 -11.71 -25.60 10.82
N GLN A 393 -12.95 -25.40 10.38
CA GLN A 393 -13.33 -25.42 8.96
C GLN A 393 -12.84 -24.19 8.20
N VAL A 394 -12.80 -23.01 8.85
CA VAL A 394 -12.26 -21.78 8.25
C VAL A 394 -10.78 -21.91 7.97
N LEU A 395 -10.01 -22.51 8.90
CA LEU A 395 -8.60 -22.81 8.71
C LEU A 395 -8.36 -23.66 7.43
N LEU A 396 -9.19 -24.67 7.20
CA LEU A 396 -9.13 -25.55 6.02
C LEU A 396 -9.49 -24.80 4.72
N ALA A 397 -10.57 -24.01 4.72
CA ALA A 397 -11.01 -23.22 3.56
C ALA A 397 -10.01 -22.11 3.20
N VAL A 398 -9.42 -21.48 4.22
CA VAL A 398 -8.30 -20.55 4.09
C VAL A 398 -7.12 -21.26 3.46
N LYS A 399 -6.67 -22.40 3.99
CA LYS A 399 -5.53 -23.16 3.42
C LYS A 399 -5.77 -23.56 1.96
N PHE A 400 -6.98 -24.02 1.64
CA PHE A 400 -7.38 -24.38 0.28
C PHE A 400 -7.33 -23.18 -0.69
N SER A 401 -7.91 -22.04 -0.30
CA SER A 401 -7.90 -20.82 -1.13
C SER A 401 -6.48 -20.28 -1.35
N ALA A 402 -5.56 -20.47 -0.39
CA ALA A 402 -4.15 -20.06 -0.52
C ALA A 402 -3.43 -20.89 -1.57
N LYS A 403 -3.67 -22.20 -1.55
CA LYS A 403 -3.13 -23.14 -2.52
C LYS A 403 -3.58 -22.79 -3.94
N LEU A 404 -4.87 -22.49 -4.12
CA LEU A 404 -5.43 -22.10 -5.42
C LEU A 404 -4.83 -20.79 -5.95
N MET A 405 -4.75 -19.73 -5.14
CA MET A 405 -4.15 -18.45 -5.56
C MET A 405 -2.65 -18.59 -5.86
N GLY A 406 -1.90 -19.34 -5.03
CA GLY A 406 -0.48 -19.60 -5.28
C GLY A 406 -0.26 -20.37 -6.59
N GLN A 407 -1.09 -21.38 -6.87
CA GLN A 407 -1.04 -22.13 -8.13
C GLN A 407 -1.44 -21.28 -9.34
N ALA A 408 -2.42 -20.39 -9.21
CA ALA A 408 -2.83 -19.49 -10.27
C ALA A 408 -1.73 -18.47 -10.63
N MET A 409 -1.00 -17.96 -9.63
CA MET A 409 0.12 -17.05 -9.85
C MET A 409 1.36 -17.75 -10.43
N ALA A 410 1.66 -18.97 -9.97
CA ALA A 410 2.79 -19.75 -10.47
C ALA A 410 2.66 -20.18 -11.94
N LYS A 411 1.44 -20.22 -12.48
CA LYS A 411 1.16 -20.50 -13.90
C LYS A 411 1.30 -19.28 -14.82
N ARG A 412 1.45 -18.07 -14.27
CA ARG A 412 1.63 -16.85 -15.07
C ARG A 412 3.09 -16.70 -15.46
N GLN A 413 3.33 -16.32 -16.71
CA GLN A 413 4.68 -16.05 -17.23
C GLN A 413 5.37 -14.97 -16.37
N LYS A 414 6.65 -15.19 -16.08
CA LYS A 414 7.46 -14.26 -15.28
C LYS A 414 7.85 -13.06 -16.14
N VAL A 415 7.88 -11.88 -15.52
CA VAL A 415 8.37 -10.65 -16.16
C VAL A 415 9.32 -9.96 -15.21
N THR A 416 10.50 -9.61 -15.66
CA THR A 416 11.46 -8.86 -14.85
C THR A 416 11.57 -7.45 -15.39
N VAL A 417 11.46 -6.47 -14.50
CA VAL A 417 11.56 -5.05 -14.84
C VAL A 417 12.79 -4.47 -14.18
N LEU A 418 13.77 -4.04 -14.97
CA LEU A 418 15.00 -3.43 -14.47
C LEU A 418 14.96 -1.92 -14.62
N TYR A 419 15.50 -1.19 -13.65
CA TYR A 419 15.64 0.26 -13.76
C TYR A 419 17.01 0.80 -13.37
N ALA A 420 17.41 1.89 -14.03
CA ALA A 420 18.50 2.74 -13.61
C ALA A 420 18.07 4.22 -13.62
N THR A 421 18.38 4.93 -12.55
CA THR A 421 17.85 6.27 -12.27
C THR A 421 18.76 7.08 -11.36
N GLU A 422 18.90 8.37 -11.68
CA GLU A 422 19.58 9.35 -10.80
C GLU A 422 18.59 10.05 -9.86
N THR A 423 17.38 10.29 -10.35
CA THR A 423 16.37 11.15 -9.69
C THR A 423 15.07 10.41 -9.36
N GLY A 424 15.12 9.07 -9.29
CA GLY A 424 13.95 8.20 -9.04
C GLY A 424 12.87 8.10 -10.15
N LYS A 425 13.01 8.79 -11.30
CA LYS A 425 11.97 8.80 -12.35
C LYS A 425 11.82 7.45 -13.06
N SER A 426 12.93 6.78 -13.36
CA SER A 426 12.90 5.48 -14.05
C SER A 426 12.40 4.39 -13.11
N GLU A 427 12.80 4.43 -11.84
CA GLU A 427 12.29 3.57 -10.77
C GLU A 427 10.76 3.68 -10.62
N HIS A 428 10.25 4.92 -10.57
CA HIS A 428 8.81 5.15 -10.50
C HIS A 428 8.07 4.51 -11.68
N TYR A 429 8.63 4.59 -12.88
CA TYR A 429 8.02 4.00 -14.08
C TYR A 429 8.14 2.47 -14.11
N ALA A 430 9.25 1.90 -13.65
CA ALA A 430 9.41 0.46 -13.49
C ALA A 430 8.38 -0.13 -12.51
N ASN A 431 8.15 0.54 -11.38
CA ASN A 431 7.09 0.16 -10.44
C ASN A 431 5.69 0.26 -11.06
N LEU A 432 5.44 1.26 -11.91
CA LEU A 432 4.18 1.36 -12.63
C LEU A 432 4.00 0.27 -13.69
N LEU A 433 5.07 -0.16 -14.37
CA LEU A 433 5.04 -1.30 -15.27
C LEU A 433 4.76 -2.60 -14.52
N LYS A 434 5.34 -2.81 -13.33
CA LYS A 434 5.02 -3.95 -12.47
C LYS A 434 3.53 -4.00 -12.13
N GLU A 435 2.95 -2.87 -11.75
CA GLU A 435 1.52 -2.79 -11.48
C GLU A 435 0.70 -3.17 -12.73
N LEU A 436 1.05 -2.61 -13.89
CA LEU A 436 0.35 -2.85 -15.15
C LEU A 436 0.47 -4.31 -15.61
N PHE A 437 1.62 -4.95 -15.43
CA PHE A 437 1.85 -6.34 -15.84
C PHE A 437 1.32 -7.35 -14.81
N SER A 438 1.10 -6.97 -13.55
CA SER A 438 0.61 -7.88 -12.49
C SER A 438 -0.76 -8.49 -12.76
N TYR A 439 -1.54 -7.88 -13.66
CA TYR A 439 -2.85 -8.38 -14.07
C TYR A 439 -2.74 -9.67 -14.90
N ALA A 440 -1.71 -9.81 -15.73
CA ALA A 440 -1.55 -10.93 -16.66
C ALA A 440 -0.29 -11.79 -16.39
N PHE A 441 0.73 -11.19 -15.79
CA PHE A 441 2.05 -11.78 -15.57
C PHE A 441 2.38 -11.88 -14.07
N ASN A 442 3.53 -12.46 -13.77
CA ASN A 442 4.16 -12.44 -12.45
C ASN A 442 5.38 -11.50 -12.45
N PRO A 443 5.19 -10.17 -12.29
CA PRO A 443 6.25 -9.20 -12.48
C PRO A 443 7.11 -8.98 -11.24
N ARG A 444 8.42 -8.89 -11.43
CA ARG A 444 9.43 -8.46 -10.46
C ARG A 444 10.05 -7.13 -10.89
N VAL A 445 10.51 -6.32 -9.95
CA VAL A 445 11.22 -5.07 -10.23
C VAL A 445 12.51 -5.06 -9.45
N PHE A 446 13.61 -4.68 -10.10
CA PHE A 446 14.92 -4.52 -9.47
C PHE A 446 15.58 -3.23 -9.97
N SER A 447 16.32 -2.57 -9.08
CA SER A 447 17.40 -1.68 -9.49
C SER A 447 18.41 -2.50 -10.28
N MET A 448 19.03 -1.92 -11.31
CA MET A 448 20.10 -2.60 -12.06
C MET A 448 21.29 -2.97 -11.16
N GLU A 449 21.53 -2.20 -10.10
CA GLU A 449 22.57 -2.47 -9.09
C GLU A 449 22.24 -3.66 -8.18
N ASP A 450 20.96 -3.85 -7.85
CA ASP A 450 20.49 -4.93 -6.97
C ASP A 450 20.17 -6.23 -7.73
N TYR A 451 20.32 -6.23 -9.06
CA TYR A 451 20.00 -7.36 -9.91
C TYR A 451 21.20 -8.29 -10.05
N ASP A 452 21.03 -9.56 -9.68
CA ASP A 452 22.04 -10.60 -9.96
C ASP A 452 22.08 -10.89 -11.46
N PHE A 453 23.16 -10.49 -12.12
CA PHE A 453 23.33 -10.65 -13.56
C PHE A 453 23.24 -12.12 -14.01
N SER A 454 23.52 -13.08 -13.11
CA SER A 454 23.41 -14.51 -13.38
C SER A 454 21.98 -14.95 -13.67
N ASP A 455 20.97 -14.22 -13.18
CA ASP A 455 19.56 -14.50 -13.43
C ASP A 455 19.16 -14.23 -14.89
N MET A 456 19.94 -13.44 -15.63
CA MET A 456 19.60 -12.98 -16.99
C MET A 456 19.44 -14.13 -17.99
N GLU A 457 20.16 -15.25 -17.79
CA GLU A 457 20.06 -16.46 -18.62
C GLU A 457 18.70 -17.16 -18.51
N TYR A 458 17.97 -16.92 -17.42
CA TYR A 458 16.68 -17.55 -17.13
C TYR A 458 15.49 -16.61 -17.34
N GLU A 459 15.73 -15.37 -17.77
CA GLU A 459 14.66 -14.41 -18.02
C GLU A 459 13.96 -14.73 -19.36
N GLU A 460 12.62 -14.81 -19.31
CA GLU A 460 11.80 -15.01 -20.52
C GLU A 460 11.31 -13.67 -21.08
N LEU A 461 11.02 -12.70 -20.21
CA LEU A 461 10.54 -11.37 -20.59
C LEU A 461 11.14 -10.28 -19.69
N LEU A 462 11.96 -9.41 -20.29
CA LEU A 462 12.72 -8.35 -19.63
C LEU A 462 12.25 -6.95 -20.08
N LEU A 463 11.84 -6.11 -19.14
CA LEU A 463 11.47 -4.71 -19.40
C LEU A 463 12.53 -3.79 -18.77
N VAL A 464 13.22 -2.99 -19.56
CA VAL A 464 14.25 -2.08 -19.08
C VAL A 464 13.73 -0.65 -19.08
N VAL A 465 13.91 0.06 -17.97
CA VAL A 465 13.53 1.47 -17.82
C VAL A 465 14.71 2.26 -17.32
N THR A 466 15.32 3.10 -18.14
CA THR A 466 16.50 3.85 -17.69
C THR A 466 16.49 5.31 -18.11
N SER A 467 17.11 6.14 -17.27
CA SER A 467 17.48 7.50 -17.64
C SER A 467 18.88 7.56 -18.23
N THR A 468 19.26 8.72 -18.76
CA THR A 468 20.64 9.01 -19.16
C THR A 468 21.12 10.22 -18.39
N PHE A 469 22.36 10.17 -17.87
CA PHE A 469 22.97 11.25 -17.11
C PHE A 469 24.00 12.02 -17.94
N GLY A 470 24.22 13.29 -17.58
CA GLY A 470 25.22 14.16 -18.20
C GLY A 470 25.18 14.17 -19.74
N ASN A 471 26.32 13.81 -20.35
CA ASN A 471 26.51 13.80 -21.79
C ASN A 471 26.23 12.43 -22.43
N GLY A 472 25.40 11.56 -21.84
CA GLY A 472 25.10 10.26 -22.43
C GLY A 472 25.42 9.05 -21.55
N ASP A 473 25.92 9.30 -20.35
CA ASP A 473 26.41 8.28 -19.43
C ASP A 473 25.26 7.52 -18.75
N PRO A 474 25.50 6.26 -18.34
CA PRO A 474 24.59 5.54 -17.44
C PRO A 474 24.36 6.30 -16.14
N PRO A 475 23.18 6.14 -15.50
CA PRO A 475 23.04 6.41 -14.08
C PRO A 475 23.97 5.53 -13.25
N GLU A 476 24.40 5.99 -12.07
CA GLU A 476 25.34 5.28 -11.18
C GLU A 476 24.88 3.85 -10.91
N ASN A 477 23.59 3.67 -10.55
CA ASN A 477 23.00 2.36 -10.28
C ASN A 477 22.78 1.47 -11.52
N GLY A 478 23.23 1.91 -12.72
CA GLY A 478 23.18 1.16 -13.97
C GLY A 478 24.55 0.87 -14.58
N GLU A 479 25.64 1.34 -13.96
CA GLU A 479 27.01 1.20 -14.52
C GLU A 479 27.47 -0.25 -14.59
N ASN A 480 27.39 -0.99 -13.49
CA ASN A 480 27.87 -2.37 -13.40
C ASN A 480 27.08 -3.29 -14.35
N PHE A 481 25.76 -3.16 -14.37
CA PHE A 481 24.89 -3.92 -15.28
C PHE A 481 25.26 -3.69 -16.76
N ALA A 482 25.57 -2.45 -17.13
CA ALA A 482 25.99 -2.10 -18.49
C ALA A 482 27.37 -2.66 -18.84
N HIS A 483 28.29 -2.65 -17.88
CA HIS A 483 29.61 -3.24 -18.00
C HIS A 483 29.52 -4.74 -18.23
N ASP A 484 28.77 -5.46 -17.39
CA ASP A 484 28.60 -6.91 -17.48
C ASP A 484 27.93 -7.32 -18.80
N LEU A 485 26.93 -6.56 -19.26
CA LEU A 485 26.29 -6.78 -20.56
C LEU A 485 27.25 -6.54 -21.75
N TYR A 486 28.15 -5.57 -21.62
CA TYR A 486 29.15 -5.26 -22.64
C TYR A 486 30.25 -6.33 -22.69
N GLU A 487 30.76 -6.79 -21.55
CA GLU A 487 31.74 -7.88 -21.46
C GLU A 487 31.18 -9.18 -22.02
N LEU A 488 29.90 -9.46 -21.79
CA LEU A 488 29.21 -10.61 -22.35
C LEU A 488 29.29 -10.66 -23.89
N ARG A 489 29.21 -9.48 -24.52
CA ARG A 489 29.28 -9.31 -25.97
C ARG A 489 30.73 -9.29 -26.49
N HIS A 490 31.67 -8.81 -25.67
CA HIS A 490 33.08 -8.63 -25.98
C HIS A 490 33.96 -9.27 -24.91
N PRO A 491 34.02 -10.61 -24.84
CA PRO A 491 34.81 -11.30 -23.83
C PRO A 491 36.28 -10.86 -23.91
N PRO A 492 36.93 -10.53 -22.77
CA PRO A 492 38.25 -9.92 -22.79
C PRO A 492 39.30 -10.90 -23.32
N THR A 493 40.01 -10.48 -24.38
CA THR A 493 41.18 -11.20 -24.91
C THR A 493 42.52 -10.70 -24.34
N SER A 494 42.51 -9.75 -23.39
CA SER A 494 43.70 -9.30 -22.64
C SER A 494 43.34 -8.73 -21.25
N SER A 495 44.35 -8.48 -20.42
CA SER A 495 44.28 -8.24 -18.96
C SER A 495 43.31 -7.14 -18.48
N SER A 496 42.79 -7.33 -17.27
CA SER A 496 41.68 -6.60 -16.63
C SER A 496 41.83 -5.07 -16.53
N SER A 497 43.04 -4.51 -16.55
CA SER A 497 43.25 -3.04 -16.53
C SER A 497 43.06 -2.37 -17.90
N GLU A 498 43.23 -3.10 -19.01
CA GLU A 498 42.96 -2.59 -20.36
C GLU A 498 41.46 -2.53 -20.66
N VAL A 499 40.66 -3.39 -20.02
CA VAL A 499 39.21 -3.52 -20.23
C VAL A 499 38.44 -2.30 -19.74
N GLN A 500 38.71 -1.78 -18.54
CA GLN A 500 38.08 -0.55 -18.03
C GLN A 500 38.38 0.68 -18.89
N THR A 501 39.61 0.77 -19.42
CA THR A 501 40.04 1.89 -20.28
C THR A 501 39.45 1.77 -21.68
N LYS A 502 39.35 0.55 -22.24
CA LYS A 502 38.63 0.27 -23.50
C LYS A 502 37.13 0.48 -23.36
N PHE A 503 36.49 0.10 -22.26
CA PHE A 503 35.06 0.28 -22.01
C PHE A 503 34.67 1.78 -22.03
N LYS A 504 35.39 2.64 -21.30
CA LYS A 504 35.17 4.09 -21.33
C LYS A 504 35.40 4.70 -22.73
N ARG A 505 36.39 4.19 -23.49
CA ARG A 505 36.68 4.62 -24.88
C ARG A 505 35.64 4.11 -25.88
N THR A 506 35.18 2.86 -25.79
CA THR A 506 34.22 2.24 -26.72
C THR A 506 32.81 2.72 -26.46
N MET A 507 32.40 2.95 -25.20
CA MET A 507 31.14 3.66 -24.91
C MET A 507 31.16 5.07 -25.52
N SER A 508 32.28 5.79 -25.42
CA SER A 508 32.47 7.09 -26.09
C SER A 508 32.45 6.99 -27.63
N THR A 509 32.85 5.85 -28.21
CA THR A 509 32.94 5.64 -29.67
C THR A 509 31.60 5.16 -30.27
N LEU A 510 30.88 4.27 -29.57
CA LEU A 510 29.49 3.89 -29.87
C LEU A 510 28.53 5.09 -29.77
N LEU A 511 28.90 6.10 -28.99
CA LEU A 511 28.20 7.40 -28.91
C LEU A 511 28.42 8.30 -30.15
N MET A 512 29.47 8.09 -30.97
CA MET A 512 29.86 9.01 -32.06
C MET A 512 29.52 8.55 -33.50
N GLU A 513 29.25 7.28 -33.74
CA GLU A 513 28.96 6.80 -35.10
C GLU A 513 27.47 6.83 -35.45
N MET A 514 26.95 7.99 -35.85
CA MET A 514 25.76 8.13 -36.74
C MET A 514 25.56 9.59 -37.18
N ASN A 515 25.08 9.83 -38.41
CA ASN A 515 24.81 11.18 -38.91
C ASN A 515 23.63 11.85 -38.18
N LYS A 516 23.56 13.19 -38.24
CA LYS A 516 22.58 14.07 -37.53
C LYS A 516 21.10 13.77 -37.83
N ASP A 517 20.81 12.92 -38.81
CA ASP A 517 19.49 12.51 -39.29
C ASP A 517 19.12 11.05 -38.94
N GLY A 518 20.02 10.28 -38.32
CA GLY A 518 19.70 8.97 -37.73
C GLY A 518 19.82 7.77 -38.67
N THR A 519 20.54 7.88 -39.79
CA THR A 519 20.90 6.72 -40.63
C THR A 519 22.38 6.31 -40.46
N PRO A 520 22.72 5.01 -40.62
CA PRO A 520 24.12 4.55 -40.50
C PRO A 520 24.99 5.09 -41.63
N LYS A 521 26.24 5.47 -41.33
CA LYS A 521 27.25 5.75 -42.37
C LYS A 521 27.73 4.41 -42.95
N SER A 522 27.54 4.20 -44.25
CA SER A 522 28.23 3.16 -45.00
C SER A 522 29.69 3.56 -45.19
N ASN A 523 30.63 2.65 -44.93
CA ASN A 523 31.91 2.61 -45.63
C ASN A 523 32.39 1.17 -45.80
N ASN A 524 33.02 0.96 -46.96
CA ASN A 524 33.30 -0.32 -47.62
C ASN A 524 34.36 -1.21 -46.95
N ALA A 525 34.10 -2.52 -47.06
CA ALA A 525 35.01 -3.62 -47.40
C ALA A 525 36.44 -3.62 -46.84
N ASN A 526 36.66 -4.43 -45.79
CA ASN A 526 37.55 -5.61 -45.79
C ASN A 526 37.85 -6.02 -44.35
N ASP A 527 37.05 -6.92 -43.77
CA ASP A 527 37.52 -7.96 -42.86
C ASP A 527 36.44 -9.05 -42.72
N ASP A 528 36.33 -9.90 -43.75
CA ASP A 528 35.56 -11.13 -43.68
C ASP A 528 36.40 -12.20 -42.98
N SER A 529 36.04 -12.52 -41.72
CA SER A 529 35.90 -13.92 -41.26
C SER A 529 35.55 -14.00 -39.77
N GLN A 530 34.26 -13.86 -39.45
CA GLN A 530 33.56 -14.83 -38.59
C GLN A 530 32.05 -14.57 -38.60
N PRO A 531 31.26 -15.44 -39.24
CA PRO A 531 29.81 -15.37 -39.18
C PRO A 531 29.26 -16.14 -37.97
N LEU A 532 28.26 -15.53 -37.32
CA LEU A 532 27.19 -16.12 -36.50
C LEU A 532 27.47 -16.52 -35.03
N ALA A 533 26.69 -15.87 -34.16
CA ALA A 533 25.98 -16.43 -33.02
C ALA A 533 26.78 -16.89 -31.78
N ASN A 534 27.00 -15.95 -30.85
CA ASN A 534 26.71 -16.22 -29.44
C ASN A 534 25.32 -15.64 -29.14
N LEU A 535 24.27 -16.26 -29.68
CA LEU A 535 22.87 -15.94 -29.36
C LEU A 535 22.56 -16.47 -27.94
N ARG A 536 23.18 -15.87 -26.93
CA ARG A 536 23.07 -16.32 -25.53
C ARG A 536 21.64 -16.14 -24.99
N TYR A 537 20.88 -15.21 -25.57
CA TYR A 537 19.53 -14.85 -25.13
C TYR A 537 18.46 -15.07 -26.22
N HIS A 538 18.56 -16.13 -27.03
CA HIS A 538 17.64 -16.42 -28.14
C HIS A 538 16.15 -16.53 -27.72
N SER A 539 15.86 -16.88 -26.47
CA SER A 539 14.51 -16.97 -25.91
C SER A 539 14.09 -15.74 -25.09
N LEU A 540 14.96 -14.74 -24.95
CA LEU A 540 14.69 -13.54 -24.16
C LEU A 540 13.88 -12.54 -24.99
N GLN A 541 12.64 -12.32 -24.60
CA GLN A 541 11.87 -11.19 -25.09
C GLN A 541 12.20 -9.95 -24.28
N TYR A 542 12.42 -8.80 -24.93
CA TYR A 542 12.75 -7.58 -24.20
C TYR A 542 12.14 -6.30 -24.77
N SER A 543 12.10 -5.26 -23.94
CA SER A 543 11.76 -3.90 -24.38
C SER A 543 12.49 -2.86 -23.53
N VAL A 544 13.12 -1.88 -24.19
CA VAL A 544 13.87 -0.81 -23.52
C VAL A 544 13.14 0.53 -23.65
N PHE A 545 12.97 1.20 -22.50
CA PHE A 545 12.36 2.51 -22.38
C PHE A 545 13.36 3.53 -21.83
N GLY A 546 13.79 4.45 -22.70
CA GLY A 546 14.71 5.54 -22.39
C GLY A 546 13.98 6.83 -22.00
N LEU A 547 14.31 7.33 -20.82
CA LEU A 547 13.89 8.64 -20.30
C LEU A 547 15.05 9.64 -20.41
N GLY A 548 14.83 10.79 -21.04
CA GLY A 548 15.86 11.83 -21.15
C GLY A 548 15.30 13.18 -21.54
N SER A 549 16.15 14.18 -21.75
CA SER A 549 15.74 15.47 -22.31
C SER A 549 16.33 15.66 -23.71
N ASN A 550 15.50 16.06 -24.66
CA ASN A 550 15.92 16.38 -26.03
C ASN A 550 16.74 17.68 -26.12
N ALA A 551 16.88 18.41 -25.00
CA ALA A 551 17.76 19.56 -24.88
C ALA A 551 19.25 19.17 -24.84
N TYR A 552 19.57 17.89 -24.60
CA TYR A 552 20.95 17.40 -24.57
C TYR A 552 21.31 16.65 -25.86
N PRO A 553 22.55 16.79 -26.38
CA PRO A 553 22.98 16.18 -27.65
C PRO A 553 22.84 14.65 -27.66
N ASN A 554 23.10 14.00 -26.52
CA ASN A 554 23.11 12.54 -26.37
C ASN A 554 21.83 12.03 -25.70
N PHE A 555 20.69 12.46 -26.25
CA PHE A 555 19.35 12.11 -25.76
C PHE A 555 19.11 10.59 -25.71
N CYS A 556 18.84 10.07 -24.50
CA CYS A 556 18.58 8.65 -24.20
C CYS A 556 19.72 7.70 -24.63
N ALA A 557 20.97 8.18 -24.64
CA ALA A 557 22.07 7.41 -25.19
C ALA A 557 22.34 6.09 -24.44
N PHE A 558 22.26 6.10 -23.10
CA PHE A 558 22.43 4.89 -22.32
C PHE A 558 21.38 3.81 -22.65
N ALA A 559 20.11 4.21 -22.75
CA ALA A 559 19.02 3.30 -23.12
C ALA A 559 19.20 2.70 -24.53
N ARG A 560 19.73 3.50 -25.48
CA ARG A 560 20.07 3.02 -26.82
C ARG A 560 21.18 1.98 -26.81
N SER A 561 22.19 2.17 -25.96
CA SER A 561 23.29 1.21 -25.84
C SER A 561 22.80 -0.13 -25.29
N LEU A 562 21.95 -0.13 -24.27
CA LEU A 562 21.33 -1.35 -23.75
C LEU A 562 20.47 -2.06 -24.79
N ASP A 563 19.65 -1.30 -25.52
CA ASP A 563 18.80 -1.85 -26.60
C ASP A 563 19.62 -2.52 -27.69
N LYS A 564 20.73 -1.89 -28.12
CA LYS A 564 21.67 -2.45 -29.10
C LYS A 564 22.37 -3.71 -28.59
N LEU A 565 22.87 -3.68 -27.34
CA LEU A 565 23.56 -4.82 -26.75
C LEU A 565 22.64 -6.03 -26.58
N LEU A 566 21.40 -5.83 -26.11
CA LEU A 566 20.41 -6.90 -25.98
C LEU A 566 20.06 -7.52 -27.34
N LEU A 567 19.92 -6.68 -28.38
CA LEU A 567 19.69 -7.15 -29.75
C LEU A 567 20.86 -7.99 -30.28
N GLU A 568 22.10 -7.50 -30.10
CA GLU A 568 23.31 -8.19 -30.55
C GLU A 568 23.58 -9.51 -29.80
N LEU A 569 23.13 -9.61 -28.55
CA LEU A 569 23.20 -10.84 -27.73
C LEU A 569 22.07 -11.85 -28.04
N GLY A 570 21.18 -11.51 -28.98
CA GLY A 570 20.14 -12.40 -29.50
C GLY A 570 18.76 -12.25 -28.90
N GLY A 571 18.50 -11.23 -28.09
CA GLY A 571 17.18 -10.94 -27.57
C GLY A 571 16.19 -10.50 -28.66
N GLU A 572 14.91 -10.82 -28.48
CA GLU A 572 13.83 -10.41 -29.36
C GLU A 572 13.11 -9.17 -28.79
N ALA A 573 13.21 -8.04 -29.49
CA ALA A 573 12.52 -6.81 -29.08
C ALA A 573 11.00 -6.93 -29.33
N ILE A 574 10.19 -7.01 -28.27
CA ILE A 574 8.72 -7.14 -28.37
C ILE A 574 8.02 -5.83 -28.73
N LEU A 575 8.70 -4.69 -28.51
CA LEU A 575 8.22 -3.35 -28.86
C LEU A 575 9.38 -2.54 -29.42
N PRO A 576 9.13 -1.62 -30.37
CA PRO A 576 10.19 -0.73 -30.87
C PRO A 576 10.80 0.09 -29.74
N PHE A 577 12.14 0.29 -29.78
CA PHE A 577 12.86 1.13 -28.81
C PHE A 577 12.18 2.49 -28.62
N VAL A 578 11.91 2.85 -27.36
CA VAL A 578 11.20 4.08 -27.04
C VAL A 578 12.09 5.07 -26.31
N ARG A 579 12.28 6.25 -26.92
CA ARG A 579 12.92 7.43 -26.33
C ARG A 579 11.90 8.54 -26.11
N LYS A 580 11.72 9.02 -24.88
CA LYS A 580 10.75 10.10 -24.58
C LYS A 580 11.26 11.05 -23.50
N SER A 581 10.85 12.31 -23.62
CA SER A 581 11.04 13.34 -22.59
C SER A 581 9.94 13.39 -21.53
N ARG A 582 8.82 12.68 -21.75
CA ARG A 582 7.68 12.63 -20.82
C ARG A 582 7.06 11.22 -20.73
N LEU A 583 6.70 10.83 -19.50
CA LEU A 583 6.24 9.49 -19.11
C LEU A 583 4.88 9.04 -19.70
N ARG A 584 3.95 9.97 -19.96
CA ARG A 584 2.54 9.65 -20.29
C ARG A 584 2.34 8.86 -21.60
N THR A 585 3.30 8.87 -22.51
CA THR A 585 3.13 8.29 -23.86
C THR A 585 3.61 6.83 -23.93
N GLY A 586 4.57 6.42 -23.10
CA GLY A 586 5.09 5.05 -23.07
C GLY A 586 4.10 4.03 -22.49
N LEU A 587 3.37 4.42 -21.43
CA LEU A 587 2.34 3.56 -20.81
C LEU A 587 1.22 3.14 -21.77
N LYS A 588 0.86 4.02 -22.70
CA LYS A 588 -0.15 3.71 -23.72
C LYS A 588 0.30 2.60 -24.68
N MET A 589 1.61 2.45 -24.87
CA MET A 589 2.17 1.41 -25.74
C MET A 589 2.13 0.05 -25.06
N TYR A 590 2.64 -0.05 -23.83
CA TYR A 590 2.56 -1.29 -23.05
C TYR A 590 1.11 -1.71 -22.74
N SER A 591 0.21 -0.75 -22.50
CA SER A 591 -1.22 -1.02 -22.38
C SER A 591 -1.86 -1.56 -23.68
N ARG A 592 -1.27 -1.33 -24.85
CA ARG A 592 -1.72 -1.94 -26.11
C ARG A 592 -1.17 -3.34 -26.27
N TYR A 593 0.06 -3.60 -25.83
CA TYR A 593 0.66 -4.94 -25.84
C TYR A 593 -0.07 -5.92 -24.91
N LEU A 594 -0.60 -5.43 -23.78
CA LEU A 594 -1.38 -6.22 -22.82
C LEU A 594 -2.83 -6.51 -23.26
N ARG A 595 -3.29 -5.92 -24.37
CA ARG A 595 -4.60 -6.18 -24.98
C ARG A 595 -4.42 -7.07 -26.18
#